data_AF-A0A6L8N287-F1
#
_entry.id   AF-A0A6L8N287-F1
#
_cell.length_a   1.000
_cell.length_b   1.000
_cell.length_c   1.000
_cell.angle_alpha   90.00
_cell.angle_beta   90.00
_cell.angle_gamma   90.00
#
_symmetry.space_group_name_H-M   'P 1'
#
loop_
_entity.id
_entity.type
_entity.pdbx_description
1 polymer ?
#
loop_
_entity_poly.entity_id
_entity_poly.type
_entity_poly.pdbx_seq_one_letter_code
_entity_poly.pdbx_strand_id
1 'polypeptide(L)'
;MNGPGVRWTTDQVLALAPDAASQKAGGRLATAGPWSGTGSGDGAVWGLCKGSGSKPYQTVVDTTGPAYKCSCPSRKFPCKHALGLLLLWAGDAEAMADETVPDWAGQWLEPRRERAEAQLAS
;
A
#
# COMPACT_ATOMS: atom_id res chain seq x y z
N MET A 1 -22.30 -8.26 -11.30
CA MET A 1 -21.36 -7.19 -11.67
C MET A 1 -20.81 -6.63 -10.36
N ASN A 2 -19.68 -7.17 -9.88
CA ASN A 2 -19.07 -6.70 -8.64
C ASN A 2 -18.51 -5.30 -8.91
N GLY A 3 -18.96 -4.31 -8.13
CA GLY A 3 -18.53 -2.92 -8.30
C GLY A 3 -17.01 -2.79 -8.12
N PRO A 4 -16.37 -1.83 -8.80
CA PRO A 4 -14.95 -1.58 -8.61
C PRO A 4 -14.70 -1.34 -7.12
N GLY A 5 -13.79 -2.13 -6.52
CA GLY A 5 -13.37 -1.93 -5.14
C GLY A 5 -13.06 -0.45 -4.93
N VAL A 6 -13.75 0.18 -3.97
CA VAL A 6 -13.76 1.65 -3.83
C VAL A 6 -12.32 2.14 -3.66
N ARG A 7 -11.80 2.78 -4.70
CA ARG A 7 -10.51 3.48 -4.66
C ARG A 7 -10.57 4.51 -3.54
N TRP A 8 -9.57 4.53 -2.66
CA TRP A 8 -9.49 5.57 -1.64
C TRP A 8 -9.18 6.91 -2.29
N THR A 9 -9.80 7.97 -1.77
CA THR A 9 -9.48 9.33 -2.17
C THR A 9 -8.14 9.78 -1.58
N THR A 10 -7.50 10.75 -2.21
CA THR A 10 -6.28 11.39 -1.68
C THR A 10 -6.48 11.88 -0.24
N ASP A 11 -7.62 12.50 0.06
CA ASP A 11 -7.92 13.03 1.39
C ASP A 11 -8.04 11.91 2.44
N GLN A 12 -8.69 10.80 2.09
CA GLN A 12 -8.73 9.61 2.97
C GLN A 12 -7.33 9.10 3.26
N VAL A 13 -6.44 9.04 2.26
CA VAL A 13 -5.06 8.60 2.47
C VAL A 13 -4.28 9.58 3.37
N LEU A 14 -4.43 10.88 3.16
CA LEU A 14 -3.75 11.90 3.96
C LEU A 14 -4.21 11.89 5.43
N ALA A 15 -5.48 11.57 5.68
CA ALA A 15 -6.03 11.42 7.03
C ALA A 15 -5.42 10.24 7.82
N LEU A 16 -4.81 9.25 7.15
CA LEU A 16 -4.12 8.13 7.80
C LEU A 16 -2.76 8.50 8.38
N ALA A 17 -2.18 9.62 7.94
CA ALA A 17 -0.82 9.96 8.31
C ALA A 17 -0.72 10.32 9.81
N PRO A 18 0.31 9.81 10.51
CA PRO A 18 0.45 10.06 11.95
C PRO A 18 0.84 11.51 12.29
N ASP A 19 1.34 12.27 11.31
CA ASP A 19 1.64 13.70 11.43
C ASP A 19 1.78 14.37 10.06
N ALA A 20 1.74 15.71 10.05
CA ALA A 20 1.89 16.53 8.85
C ALA A 20 3.23 16.32 8.13
N ALA A 21 4.30 16.00 8.87
CA ALA A 21 5.60 15.68 8.27
C ALA A 21 5.54 14.39 7.45
N SER A 22 4.79 13.39 7.92
CA SER A 22 4.56 12.13 7.22
C SER A 22 3.65 12.32 6.01
N GLN A 23 2.63 13.18 6.09
CA GLN A 23 1.80 13.57 4.94
C GLN A 23 2.67 14.17 3.83
N LYS A 24 3.45 15.20 4.16
CA LYS A 24 4.34 15.87 3.20
C LYS A 24 5.37 14.93 2.58
N ALA A 25 5.95 14.04 3.40
CA ALA A 25 6.93 13.07 2.93
C ALA A 25 6.30 11.99 2.05
N GLY A 26 5.08 11.52 2.36
CA GLY A 26 4.32 10.58 1.54
C GLY A 26 3.91 11.20 0.20
N GLY A 27 3.41 12.44 0.20
CA GLY A 27 3.04 13.15 -1.03
C GLY A 27 4.20 13.32 -2.00
N ARG A 28 5.44 13.50 -1.52
CA ARG A 28 6.65 13.53 -2.37
C ARG A 28 6.95 12.19 -3.05
N LEU A 29 6.44 11.09 -2.51
CA LEU A 29 6.58 9.75 -3.08
C LEU A 29 5.37 9.38 -3.96
N ALA A 30 4.33 10.22 -4.05
CA ALA A 30 3.13 9.97 -4.85
C ALA A 30 3.34 10.25 -6.36
N THR A 31 4.41 9.69 -6.92
CA THR A 31 4.78 9.81 -8.34
C THR A 31 5.45 8.51 -8.77
N ALA A 32 5.38 8.12 -10.04
CA ALA A 32 5.92 6.84 -10.51
C ALA A 32 7.45 6.70 -10.31
N GLY A 33 8.22 7.79 -10.35
CA GLY A 33 9.69 7.78 -10.36
C GLY A 33 10.40 6.94 -9.27
N PRO A 34 10.08 7.09 -7.97
CA PRO A 34 10.67 6.28 -6.91
C PRO A 34 10.18 4.83 -6.84
N TRP A 35 9.18 4.43 -7.63
CA TRP A 35 8.55 3.13 -7.52
C TRP A 35 8.87 2.20 -8.68
N SER A 36 8.91 0.90 -8.38
CA SER A 36 8.91 -0.19 -9.35
C SER A 36 8.13 -1.38 -8.81
N GLY A 37 7.75 -2.33 -9.68
CA GLY A 37 6.98 -3.51 -9.29
C GLY A 37 5.70 -3.17 -8.53
N THR A 38 5.05 -2.07 -8.93
CA THR A 38 3.80 -1.58 -8.34
C THR A 38 2.63 -2.36 -8.88
N GLY A 39 1.69 -2.69 -8.00
CA GLY A 39 0.46 -3.36 -8.37
C GLY A 39 -0.63 -3.17 -7.33
N SER A 40 -1.84 -3.53 -7.71
CA SER A 40 -3.03 -3.51 -6.88
C SER A 40 -4.02 -4.55 -7.37
N GLY A 41 -4.68 -5.21 -6.43
CA GLY A 41 -5.57 -6.33 -6.69
C GLY A 41 -6.03 -6.97 -5.38
N ASP A 42 -7.20 -7.59 -5.38
CA ASP A 42 -7.73 -8.37 -4.25
C ASP A 42 -7.65 -7.65 -2.89
N GLY A 43 -8.03 -6.37 -2.87
CA GLY A 43 -8.01 -5.56 -1.65
C GLY A 43 -6.61 -5.27 -1.12
N ALA A 44 -5.59 -5.26 -1.98
CA ALA A 44 -4.23 -4.92 -1.61
C ALA A 44 -3.56 -4.01 -2.65
N VAL A 45 -2.54 -3.28 -2.20
CA VAL A 45 -1.66 -2.46 -3.01
C VAL A 45 -0.22 -2.75 -2.60
N TRP A 46 0.69 -2.90 -3.57
CA TRP A 46 2.09 -3.21 -3.31
C TRP A 46 3.02 -2.42 -4.22
N GLY A 47 4.28 -2.26 -3.79
CA GLY A 47 5.33 -1.66 -4.60
C GLY A 47 6.72 -1.69 -3.94
N LEU A 48 7.73 -1.50 -4.77
CA LEU A 48 9.13 -1.36 -4.37
C LEU A 48 9.53 0.10 -4.42
N CYS A 49 9.73 0.74 -3.27
CA CYS A 49 10.20 2.13 -3.21
C CYS A 49 11.72 2.17 -3.18
N LYS A 50 12.35 2.93 -4.09
CA LYS A 50 13.78 3.25 -3.99
C LYS A 50 14.05 3.98 -2.68
N GLY A 51 14.95 3.43 -1.88
CA GLY A 51 15.35 3.96 -0.57
C GLY A 51 16.78 4.46 -0.56
N SER A 52 17.26 4.81 0.63
CA SER A 52 18.67 5.17 0.88
C SER A 52 19.61 3.95 0.97
N GLY A 53 19.07 2.74 1.00
CA GLY A 53 19.82 1.49 1.03
C GLY A 53 20.03 0.89 -0.37
N SER A 54 20.75 -0.24 -0.41
CA SER A 54 21.01 -1.00 -1.65
C SER A 54 19.81 -1.80 -2.16
N LYS A 55 18.84 -2.10 -1.29
CA LYS A 55 17.60 -2.80 -1.65
C LYS A 55 16.41 -1.84 -1.54
N PRO A 56 15.48 -1.85 -2.51
CA PRO A 56 14.26 -1.06 -2.41
C PRO A 56 13.39 -1.55 -1.25
N TYR A 57 12.62 -0.64 -0.66
CA TYR A 57 11.69 -0.97 0.40
C TYR A 57 10.43 -1.62 -0.17
N GLN A 58 10.21 -2.88 0.17
CA GLN A 58 8.96 -3.59 -0.08
C GLN A 58 7.88 -2.95 0.77
N THR A 59 6.83 -2.47 0.12
CA THR A 59 5.68 -1.84 0.76
C THR A 59 4.43 -2.57 0.30
N VAL A 60 3.60 -2.99 1.26
CA VAL A 60 2.31 -3.66 1.04
C VAL A 60 1.27 -2.98 1.92
N VAL A 61 0.09 -2.75 1.36
CA VAL A 61 -1.07 -2.26 2.08
C VAL A 61 -2.24 -3.20 1.80
N ASP A 62 -2.87 -3.67 2.86
CA ASP A 62 -4.18 -4.31 2.82
C ASP A 62 -5.24 -3.21 2.98
N THR A 63 -6.06 -3.01 1.95
CA THR A 63 -7.09 -1.97 1.90
C THR A 63 -8.46 -2.46 2.40
N THR A 64 -8.60 -3.75 2.76
CA THR A 64 -9.85 -4.31 3.31
C THR A 64 -10.04 -4.02 4.80
N GLY A 65 -8.94 -4.01 5.56
CA GLY A 65 -8.88 -3.59 6.95
C GLY A 65 -7.54 -2.91 7.18
N PRO A 66 -7.45 -1.56 7.04
CA PRO A 66 -6.22 -0.85 6.72
C PRO A 66 -5.01 -1.32 7.54
N ALA A 67 -4.20 -2.17 6.91
CA ALA A 67 -2.98 -2.70 7.50
C ALA A 67 -1.83 -2.43 6.55
N TYR A 68 -0.65 -2.16 7.11
CA TYR A 68 0.50 -1.71 6.35
C TYR A 68 1.71 -2.56 6.72
N LYS A 69 2.54 -2.89 5.73
CA LYS A 69 3.88 -3.42 5.96
C LYS A 69 4.85 -2.70 5.04
N CYS A 70 5.93 -2.22 5.62
CA CYS A 70 7.03 -1.65 4.87
C CYS A 70 8.34 -2.13 5.48
N SER A 71 9.31 -2.53 4.65
CA SER A 71 10.62 -2.98 5.14
C SER A 71 11.56 -1.84 5.57
N CYS A 72 11.10 -0.58 5.55
CA CYS A 72 11.90 0.55 6.00
C CYS A 72 12.03 0.61 7.53
N PRO A 73 13.12 1.19 8.09
CA PRO A 73 13.37 1.24 9.54
C PRO A 73 12.52 2.28 10.30
N SER A 74 11.47 2.82 9.67
CA SER A 74 10.61 3.85 10.28
C SER A 74 9.83 3.28 11.46
N ARG A 75 9.79 4.02 12.57
CA ARG A 75 8.90 3.75 13.71
C ARG A 75 7.52 4.40 13.60
N LYS A 76 7.29 5.25 12.58
CA LYS A 76 5.98 5.84 12.29
C LYS A 76 5.14 4.89 11.44
N PHE A 77 3.85 4.77 11.79
CA PHE A 77 2.92 3.87 11.15
C PHE A 77 1.56 4.57 10.92
N PRO A 78 1.07 4.66 9.68
CA PRO A 78 1.75 4.32 8.43
C PRO A 78 3.03 5.14 8.19
N CYS A 79 4.04 4.54 7.58
CA CYS A 79 5.26 5.25 7.23
C CYS A 79 5.07 6.04 5.92
N LYS A 80 6.00 6.94 5.60
CA LYS A 80 5.94 7.74 4.35
C LYS A 80 5.83 6.89 3.08
N HIS A 81 6.39 5.68 3.05
CA HIS A 81 6.32 4.82 1.87
C HIS A 81 4.92 4.21 1.72
N ALA A 82 4.30 3.74 2.80
CA ALA A 82 2.92 3.27 2.77
C ALA A 82 1.95 4.38 2.32
N LEU A 83 2.12 5.59 2.85
CA LEU A 83 1.35 6.76 2.42
C LEU A 83 1.61 7.10 0.95
N GLY A 84 2.87 7.13 0.52
CA GLY A 84 3.24 7.43 -0.87
C GLY A 84 2.67 6.42 -1.87
N LEU A 85 2.69 5.13 -1.53
CA LEU A 85 2.13 4.07 -2.36
C LEU A 85 0.61 4.21 -2.50
N LEU A 86 -0.08 4.47 -1.39
CA LEU A 86 -1.53 4.69 -1.40
C LEU A 86 -1.91 5.96 -2.16
N LEU A 87 -1.13 7.03 -2.04
CA LEU A 87 -1.36 8.27 -2.79
C LEU A 87 -1.14 8.07 -4.29
N LEU A 88 -0.13 7.29 -4.67
CA LEU A 88 0.10 6.90 -6.07
C LEU A 88 -1.11 6.14 -6.62
N TRP A 89 -1.58 5.13 -5.88
CA TRP A 89 -2.75 4.33 -6.25
C TRP A 89 -4.06 5.15 -6.27
N ALA A 90 -4.24 6.07 -5.31
CA ALA A 90 -5.40 6.96 -5.29
C ALA A 90 -5.42 7.91 -6.50
N GLY A 91 -4.25 8.31 -7.00
CA GLY A 91 -4.11 9.16 -8.18
C GLY A 91 -4.35 8.43 -9.50
N ASP A 92 -3.92 7.18 -9.63
CA ASP A 92 -4.10 6.37 -10.84
C ASP A 92 -4.02 4.86 -10.54
N ALA A 93 -5.12 4.28 -10.07
CA ALA A 93 -5.15 2.85 -9.76
C ALA A 93 -5.11 1.95 -11.00
N GLU A 94 -5.55 2.45 -12.16
CA GLU A 94 -5.55 1.68 -13.40
C GLU A 94 -4.13 1.46 -13.89
N ALA A 95 -3.25 2.46 -13.76
CA ALA A 95 -1.82 2.31 -14.01
C ALA A 95 -1.13 1.34 -13.04
N MET A 96 -1.78 0.96 -11.94
CA MET A 96 -1.30 -0.01 -10.95
C MET A 96 -2.12 -1.30 -10.95
N ALA A 97 -2.98 -1.55 -11.94
CA ALA A 97 -3.71 -2.81 -12.02
C ALA A 97 -2.76 -3.92 -12.50
N ASP A 98 -2.14 -4.64 -11.56
CA ASP A 98 -1.32 -5.82 -11.82
C ASP A 98 -2.00 -7.01 -11.12
N GLU A 99 -2.34 -8.04 -11.89
CA GLU A 99 -3.07 -9.21 -11.41
C GLU A 99 -2.19 -10.17 -10.60
N THR A 100 -0.86 -10.10 -10.76
CA THR A 100 0.04 -11.04 -10.09
C THR A 100 0.63 -10.43 -8.82
N VAL A 101 0.05 -10.81 -7.68
CA VAL A 101 0.62 -10.48 -6.37
C VAL A 101 2.00 -11.15 -6.25
N PRO A 102 3.09 -10.40 -6.02
CA PRO A 102 4.41 -10.99 -5.90
C PRO A 102 4.58 -11.75 -4.57
N ASP A 103 5.41 -12.79 -4.55
CA ASP A 103 5.60 -13.68 -3.38
C ASP A 103 5.79 -12.94 -2.05
N TRP A 104 6.60 -11.88 -2.04
CA TRP A 104 6.89 -11.11 -0.84
C TRP A 104 5.68 -10.34 -0.30
N ALA A 105 4.73 -9.99 -1.16
CA ALA A 105 3.46 -9.40 -0.76
C ALA A 105 2.48 -10.51 -0.33
N GLY A 106 2.39 -11.59 -1.11
CA GLY A 106 1.57 -12.77 -0.82
C GLY A 106 1.83 -13.35 0.56
N GLN A 107 3.11 -13.62 0.89
CA GLN A 107 3.54 -14.14 2.21
C GLN A 107 3.06 -13.31 3.41
N TRP A 108 2.74 -12.03 3.22
CA TRP A 108 2.19 -11.17 4.28
C TRP A 108 0.67 -11.03 4.23
N LEU A 109 0.07 -11.09 3.05
CA LEU A 109 -1.36 -10.96 2.81
C LEU A 109 -2.12 -12.26 3.12
N GLU A 110 -1.59 -13.42 2.75
CA GLU A 110 -2.25 -14.73 2.92
C GLU A 110 -2.73 -14.97 4.36
N PRO A 111 -1.88 -14.84 5.41
CA PRO A 111 -2.34 -15.09 6.78
C PRO A 111 -3.37 -14.07 7.29
N ARG A 112 -3.49 -12.91 6.63
CA ARG A 112 -4.50 -11.89 6.95
C ARG A 112 -5.84 -12.24 6.32
N ARG A 113 -5.82 -12.65 5.05
CA ARG A 113 -7.00 -13.10 4.31
C ARG A 113 -7.63 -14.30 5.00
N GLU A 114 -6.84 -15.31 5.37
CA GLU A 114 -7.32 -16.48 6.13
C GLU A 114 -8.04 -16.08 7.44
N ARG A 115 -7.50 -15.11 8.18
CA ARG A 115 -8.11 -14.62 9.43
C ARG A 115 -9.40 -13.84 9.18
N ALA A 116 -9.43 -13.02 8.13
CA ALA A 116 -10.61 -12.26 7.75
C ALA A 116 -11.75 -13.20 7.31
N GLU A 117 -11.44 -14.21 6.50
CA GLU A 117 -12.40 -15.26 6.09
C GLU A 117 -12.92 -16.05 7.29
N ALA A 118 -12.04 -16.47 8.20
CA ALA A 118 -12.44 -17.18 9.42
C ALA A 118 -13.37 -16.34 10.31
N GLN A 119 -13.16 -15.01 10.39
CA GLN A 119 -14.02 -14.11 11.16
C GLN A 119 -15.37 -13.83 10.48
N LEU A 120 -15.45 -13.91 9.16
CA LEU A 120 -16.72 -13.79 8.44
C LEU A 120 -17.55 -15.09 8.50
N ALA A 121 -16.89 -16.22 8.72
CA ALA A 121 -17.54 -17.53 8.85
C ALA A 121 -18.01 -17.87 10.28
N SER A 122 -17.70 -17.03 11.27
CA SER A 122 -18.11 -17.15 12.68
C SER A 122 -19.32 -16.29 13.01
#